data_AF-A0A8W7PAQ1-F1
#
_entry.id   AF-A0A8W7PAQ1-F1
#
_cell.length_a   1.000
_cell.length_b   1.000
_cell.length_c   1.000
_cell.angle_alpha   90.00
_cell.angle_beta   90.00
_cell.angle_gamma   90.00
#
_symmetry.space_group_name_H-M   'P 1'
#
loop_
_entity.id
_entity.type
_entity.pdbx_description
1 polymer ?
#
loop_
_entity_poly.entity_id
_entity_poly.type
_entity_poly.pdbx_seq_one_letter_code
_entity_poly.pdbx_strand_id
1 'polypeptide(L)'
;MGFSSALQGRAAHDALLNRQEAELKLLETMKRCLAQKAKCDREYAVSLAAVTQQGLKIDRSDDLQGSHVMRAWRSFMEELDHTAKQIRTNAEQLETVCHEKLASLYQEKRRVRKQYQEEHTKIATQFSHVSIDLAER
;
A
#
# COMPACT_ATOMS: atom_id res chain seq x y z
N MET A 1 -5.63 -29.21 -6.62
CA MET A 1 -5.89 -29.07 -5.18
C MET A 1 -6.45 -27.67 -4.95
N GLY A 2 -7.74 -27.54 -4.62
CA GLY A 2 -8.40 -26.25 -4.42
C GLY A 2 -9.20 -26.24 -3.13
N PHE A 3 -9.67 -25.07 -2.69
CA PHE A 3 -10.48 -24.96 -1.47
C PHE A 3 -11.69 -25.90 -1.50
N SER A 4 -12.31 -26.09 -2.66
CA SER A 4 -13.43 -27.02 -2.85
C SER A 4 -13.08 -28.50 -2.59
N SER A 5 -11.82 -28.92 -2.71
CA SER A 5 -11.41 -30.32 -2.47
C SER A 5 -10.74 -30.51 -1.11
N ALA A 6 -10.19 -29.44 -0.51
CA ALA A 6 -9.38 -29.50 0.70
C ALA A 6 -10.04 -28.87 1.94
N LEU A 7 -11.04 -28.00 1.76
CA LEU A 7 -11.71 -27.26 2.83
C LEU A 7 -13.23 -27.53 2.81
N GLN A 8 -13.62 -28.73 3.21
CA GLN A 8 -15.02 -29.11 3.39
C GLN A 8 -15.43 -29.00 4.86
N GLY A 9 -16.66 -28.52 5.12
CA GLY A 9 -17.25 -28.45 6.45
C GLY A 9 -16.96 -27.17 7.25
N ARG A 10 -17.43 -27.15 8.50
CA ARG A 10 -17.50 -25.95 9.33
C ARG A 10 -16.13 -25.36 9.70
N ALA A 11 -15.18 -26.20 10.10
CA ALA A 11 -13.82 -25.73 10.44
C ALA A 11 -13.12 -25.05 9.25
N ALA A 12 -13.37 -25.57 8.05
CA ALA A 12 -12.89 -25.00 6.81
C ALA A 12 -13.53 -23.63 6.50
N HIS A 13 -14.84 -23.51 6.70
CA HIS A 13 -15.56 -22.24 6.59
C HIS A 13 -14.99 -21.18 7.54
N ASP A 14 -14.82 -21.53 8.81
CA ASP A 14 -14.30 -20.62 9.84
C ASP A 14 -12.85 -20.18 9.54
N ALA A 15 -12.02 -21.12 9.09
CA ALA A 15 -10.64 -20.83 8.67
C ALA A 15 -10.61 -19.83 7.49
N LEU A 16 -11.51 -19.98 6.51
CA LEU A 16 -11.60 -19.07 5.37
C LEU A 16 -12.06 -17.67 5.80
N LEU A 17 -13.04 -17.56 6.72
CA LEU A 17 -13.46 -16.27 7.25
C LEU A 17 -12.34 -15.56 8.02
N ASN A 18 -11.60 -16.31 8.85
CA ASN A 18 -10.45 -15.78 9.57
C ASN A 18 -9.35 -15.29 8.62
N ARG A 19 -9.12 -16.01 7.51
CA ARG A 19 -8.18 -15.59 6.47
C ARG A 19 -8.61 -14.29 5.79
N GLN A 20 -9.89 -14.18 5.40
CA GLN A 20 -10.43 -12.97 4.78
C GLN A 20 -10.35 -11.76 5.71
N GLU A 21 -10.60 -11.95 7.01
CA GLU A 21 -10.44 -10.92 8.03
C GLU A 21 -8.97 -10.49 8.18
N ALA A 22 -8.04 -11.44 8.18
CA ALA A 22 -6.60 -11.14 8.22
C ALA A 22 -6.14 -10.36 6.98
N GLU A 23 -6.67 -10.67 5.80
CA GLU A 23 -6.39 -9.92 4.57
C GLU A 23 -6.88 -8.47 4.64
N LEU A 24 -8.08 -8.23 5.21
CA LEU A 24 -8.59 -6.87 5.42
C LEU A 24 -7.68 -6.07 6.37
N LYS A 25 -7.26 -6.66 7.49
CA LYS A 25 -6.33 -6.04 8.44
C LYS A 25 -4.95 -5.78 7.82
N LEU A 26 -4.49 -6.67 6.94
CA LEU A 26 -3.25 -6.48 6.19
C LEU A 26 -3.37 -5.26 5.26
N LEU A 27 -4.46 -5.13 4.51
CA LEU A 27 -4.68 -3.98 3.61
C LEU A 27 -4.70 -2.65 4.36
N GLU A 28 -5.31 -2.59 5.54
CA GLU A 28 -5.28 -1.41 6.41
C GLU A 28 -3.86 -1.09 6.91
N THR A 29 -3.11 -2.12 7.27
CA THR A 29 -1.72 -1.97 7.71
C THR A 29 -0.85 -1.45 6.57
N MET A 30 -0.98 -2.02 5.37
CA MET A 30 -0.29 -1.55 4.17
C MET A 30 -0.62 -0.09 3.88
N LYS A 31 -1.90 0.32 4.00
CA LYS A 31 -2.32 1.71 3.84
C LYS A 31 -1.58 2.65 4.78
N ARG A 32 -1.49 2.30 6.07
CA ARG A 32 -0.75 3.09 7.07
C ARG A 32 0.75 3.16 6.77
N CYS A 33 1.37 2.03 6.43
CA CYS A 33 2.79 1.97 6.10
C CYS A 33 3.14 2.83 4.89
N LEU A 34 2.34 2.77 3.82
CA LEU A 34 2.57 3.55 2.61
C LEU A 34 2.36 5.05 2.85
N ALA A 35 1.34 5.43 3.62
CA ALA A 35 1.13 6.83 4.01
C ALA A 35 2.32 7.38 4.82
N GLN A 36 2.85 6.59 5.76
CA GLN A 36 4.04 6.98 6.52
C GLN A 36 5.28 7.09 5.63
N LYS A 37 5.46 6.16 4.68
CA LYS A 37 6.57 6.21 3.72
C LYS A 37 6.49 7.47 2.84
N ALA A 38 5.33 7.77 2.27
CA ALA A 38 5.12 8.98 1.47
C ALA A 38 5.41 10.25 2.28
N LYS A 39 5.00 10.29 3.56
CA LYS A 39 5.33 11.39 4.47
C LYS A 39 6.85 11.54 4.65
N CYS A 40 7.55 10.45 4.99
CA CYS A 40 9.00 10.48 5.17
C CYS A 40 9.73 10.91 3.89
N ASP A 41 9.29 10.45 2.72
CA ASP A 41 9.90 10.83 1.45
C ASP A 41 9.70 12.31 1.13
N ARG A 42 8.53 12.86 1.45
CA ARG A 42 8.26 14.29 1.29
C ARG A 42 9.15 15.12 2.20
N GLU A 43 9.27 14.73 3.47
CA GLU A 43 10.15 15.40 4.44
C GLU A 43 11.63 15.33 3.99
N TYR A 44 12.07 14.16 3.53
CA TYR A 44 13.43 13.98 3.02
C TYR A 44 13.70 14.83 1.77
N ALA A 45 12.78 14.89 0.82
CA ALA A 45 12.88 15.75 -0.36
C ALA A 45 12.99 17.23 0.01
N VAL A 46 12.22 17.69 1.02
CA VAL A 46 12.32 19.07 1.53
C VAL A 46 13.69 19.33 2.14
N SER A 47 14.23 18.41 2.94
CA SER A 47 15.57 18.53 3.50
C SER A 47 16.66 18.58 2.42
N LEU A 48 16.57 17.72 1.40
CA LEU A 48 17.50 17.73 0.27
C LEU A 48 17.45 19.04 -0.52
N ALA A 49 16.25 19.58 -0.77
CA ALA A 49 16.09 20.86 -1.43
C ALA A 49 16.71 22.01 -0.61
N ALA A 50 16.57 21.99 0.73
CA ALA A 50 17.20 22.97 1.61
C ALA A 50 18.74 22.89 1.58
N VAL A 51 19.31 21.67 1.62
CA VAL A 51 20.76 21.45 1.47
C VAL A 51 21.25 22.00 0.13
N THR A 52 20.52 21.72 -0.94
CA THR A 52 20.88 22.18 -2.28
C THR A 52 20.87 23.70 -2.39
N GLN A 53 19.82 24.36 -1.85
CA GLN A 53 19.73 25.81 -1.81
C GLN A 53 20.87 26.45 -1.00
N GLN A 54 21.32 25.81 0.08
CA GLN A 54 22.46 26.29 0.87
C GLN A 54 23.77 26.07 0.12
N GLY A 55 23.98 24.90 -0.50
CA GLY A 55 25.19 24.58 -1.24
C GLY A 55 25.39 25.46 -2.49
N LEU A 56 24.30 25.85 -3.16
CA LEU A 56 24.36 26.81 -4.28
C LEU A 56 24.76 28.23 -3.86
N LYS A 57 24.67 28.59 -2.57
CA LYS A 57 25.17 29.89 -2.08
C LYS A 57 26.70 29.94 -1.94
N ILE A 58 27.36 28.79 -1.84
CA ILE A 58 28.83 28.68 -1.75
C ILE A 58 29.51 29.20 -3.02
N ASP A 59 28.78 29.17 -4.14
CA ASP A 59 29.19 29.72 -5.44
C ASP A 59 29.48 31.23 -5.47
N ARG A 60 29.19 31.95 -4.37
CA ARG A 60 29.42 33.39 -4.25
C ARG A 60 30.77 33.75 -3.63
N SER A 61 31.62 32.77 -3.32
CA SER A 61 32.99 32.99 -2.88
C SER A 61 33.88 33.23 -4.10
N ASP A 62 34.43 34.44 -4.23
CA ASP A 62 35.29 34.86 -5.36
C ASP A 62 36.54 33.97 -5.52
N ASP A 63 37.02 33.36 -4.44
CA ASP A 63 38.29 32.60 -4.41
C ASP A 63 38.30 31.34 -5.31
N LEU A 64 37.13 30.80 -5.64
CA LEU A 64 37.01 29.54 -6.37
C LEU A 64 36.36 29.69 -7.75
N GLN A 65 36.09 30.93 -8.16
CA GLN A 65 35.37 31.25 -9.39
C GLN A 65 36.13 30.71 -10.62
N GLY A 66 35.43 30.00 -11.50
CA GLY A 66 36.02 29.38 -12.70
C GLY A 66 36.77 28.07 -12.48
N SER A 67 36.96 27.62 -11.24
CA SER A 67 37.64 26.35 -10.95
C SER A 67 36.82 25.12 -11.37
N HIS A 68 37.52 24.02 -11.71
CA HIS A 68 36.87 22.73 -11.97
C HIS A 68 36.13 22.18 -10.75
N VAL A 69 36.64 22.47 -9.54
CA VAL A 69 36.01 22.08 -8.28
C VAL A 69 34.63 22.75 -8.15
N MET A 70 34.53 24.04 -8.45
CA MET A 70 33.23 24.74 -8.40
C MET A 70 32.25 24.25 -9.47
N ARG A 71 32.75 23.89 -10.66
CA ARG A 71 31.90 23.29 -11.69
C ARG A 71 31.34 21.95 -11.24
N ALA A 72 32.18 21.08 -10.68
CA ALA A 72 31.76 19.79 -10.15
C ALA A 72 30.77 19.93 -8.99
N TRP A 73 31.03 20.89 -8.09
CA TRP A 73 30.12 21.21 -6.98
C TRP A 73 28.74 21.66 -7.49
N ARG A 74 28.69 22.56 -8.47
CA ARG A 74 27.43 23.02 -9.07
C ARG A 74 26.65 21.85 -9.68
N SER A 75 27.31 21.03 -10.51
CA SER A 75 26.66 19.86 -11.10
C SER A 75 26.13 18.89 -10.04
N PHE A 76 26.90 18.65 -8.97
CA PHE A 76 26.44 17.81 -7.86
C PHE A 76 25.20 18.40 -7.16
N MET A 77 25.18 19.72 -6.93
CA MET A 77 24.00 20.40 -6.38
C MET A 77 22.79 20.31 -7.32
N GLU A 78 22.97 20.51 -8.62
CA GLU A 78 21.88 20.39 -9.61
C GLU A 78 21.28 18.97 -9.65
N GLU A 79 22.12 17.94 -9.62
CA GLU A 79 21.68 16.53 -9.53
C GLU A 79 20.97 16.24 -8.21
N LEU A 80 21.40 16.85 -7.12
CA LEU A 80 20.74 16.70 -5.82
C LEU A 80 19.35 17.35 -5.81
N ASP A 81 19.17 18.53 -6.41
CA ASP A 81 17.86 19.17 -6.58
C ASP A 81 16.94 18.33 -7.47
N HIS A 82 17.48 17.80 -8.58
CA HIS A 82 16.74 16.91 -9.46
C HIS A 82 16.26 15.66 -8.72
N THR A 83 17.14 15.03 -7.95
CA THR A 83 16.81 13.86 -7.12
C THR A 83 15.75 14.20 -6.07
N ALA A 84 15.85 15.35 -5.39
CA ALA A 84 14.86 15.80 -4.42
C ALA A 84 13.46 15.95 -5.06
N LYS A 85 13.39 16.54 -6.26
CA LYS A 85 12.13 16.67 -7.03
C LYS A 85 11.57 15.30 -7.38
N GLN A 86 12.40 14.37 -7.84
CA GLN A 86 11.96 13.02 -8.18
C GLN A 86 11.41 12.26 -6.96
N ILE A 87 12.08 12.36 -5.81
CA ILE A 87 11.61 11.75 -4.55
C ILE A 87 10.24 12.32 -4.16
N ARG A 88 10.06 13.64 -4.26
CA ARG A 88 8.77 14.29 -3.97
C ARG A 88 7.66 13.78 -4.90
N THR A 89 7.90 13.75 -6.20
CA THR A 89 6.91 13.25 -7.17
C THR A 89 6.58 11.77 -6.94
N ASN A 90 7.58 10.94 -6.61
CA ASN A 90 7.34 9.54 -6.28
C ASN A 90 6.48 9.40 -5.02
N ALA A 91 6.69 10.24 -4.00
CA ALA A 91 5.88 10.25 -2.78
C ALA A 91 4.42 10.64 -3.06
N GLU A 92 4.21 11.66 -3.89
CA GLU A 92 2.87 12.09 -4.33
C GLU A 92 2.15 10.99 -5.12
N GLN A 93 2.84 10.36 -6.08
CA GLN A 93 2.29 9.25 -6.85
C GLN A 93 1.97 8.04 -5.98
N LEU A 94 2.84 7.71 -5.02
CA LEU A 94 2.60 6.63 -4.06
C LEU A 94 1.34 6.91 -3.25
N GLU A 95 1.15 8.14 -2.79
CA GLU A 95 -0.01 8.55 -2.00
C GLU A 95 -1.30 8.46 -2.84
N THR A 96 -1.32 8.97 -4.07
CA THR A 96 -2.53 8.92 -4.91
C THR A 96 -2.85 7.49 -5.36
N VAL A 97 -1.90 6.84 -6.06
CA VAL A 97 -2.16 5.58 -6.76
C VAL A 97 -2.37 4.44 -5.77
N CYS A 98 -1.54 4.34 -4.73
CA CYS A 98 -1.69 3.23 -3.79
C CYS A 98 -2.87 3.43 -2.85
N HIS A 99 -3.21 4.67 -2.47
CA HIS A 99 -4.38 4.90 -1.63
C HIS A 99 -5.67 4.50 -2.35
N GLU A 100 -5.84 4.92 -3.60
CA GLU A 100 -7.02 4.58 -4.41
C GLU A 100 -7.12 3.07 -4.64
N LYS A 101 -6.03 2.43 -5.06
CA LYS A 101 -6.00 0.98 -5.30
C LYS A 101 -6.27 0.17 -4.03
N LEU A 102 -5.67 0.54 -2.91
CA LEU A 102 -5.90 -0.16 -1.64
C LEU A 102 -7.32 0.06 -1.12
N ALA A 103 -7.87 1.27 -1.26
CA ALA A 103 -9.24 1.56 -0.87
C ALA A 103 -10.24 0.75 -1.71
N SER A 104 -10.06 0.71 -3.04
CA SER A 104 -10.87 -0.08 -3.95
C SER A 104 -10.81 -1.58 -3.61
N LEU A 105 -9.59 -2.12 -3.46
CA LEU A 105 -9.39 -3.53 -3.12
C LEU A 105 -9.99 -3.90 -1.75
N TYR A 106 -9.88 -3.00 -0.76
CA TYR A 106 -10.48 -3.21 0.56
C TYR A 106 -12.00 -3.31 0.48
N GLN A 107 -12.65 -2.39 -0.24
CA GLN A 107 -14.12 -2.42 -0.40
C GLN A 107 -14.56 -3.69 -1.15
N GLU A 108 -13.84 -4.07 -2.19
CA GLU A 108 -14.16 -5.28 -2.95
C GLU A 108 -13.99 -6.54 -2.09
N LYS A 109 -12.89 -6.67 -1.34
CA LYS A 109 -12.67 -7.78 -0.40
C LYS A 109 -13.77 -7.85 0.67
N ARG A 110 -14.19 -6.70 1.21
CA ARG A 110 -15.28 -6.61 2.19
C ARG A 110 -16.61 -7.07 1.57
N ARG A 111 -16.91 -6.65 0.34
CA ARG A 111 -18.10 -7.06 -0.42
C ARG A 111 -18.11 -8.57 -0.67
N VAL A 112 -17.01 -9.11 -1.18
CA VAL A 112 -16.85 -10.55 -1.48
C VAL A 112 -16.96 -11.40 -0.21
N ARG A 113 -16.37 -10.96 0.92
CA ARG A 113 -16.53 -11.64 2.21
C ARG A 113 -17.98 -11.74 2.64
N LYS A 114 -18.73 -10.62 2.55
CA LYS A 114 -20.16 -10.61 2.89
C LYS A 114 -20.95 -11.56 2.00
N GLN A 115 -20.73 -11.49 0.68
CA GLN A 115 -21.39 -12.37 -0.29
C GLN A 115 -21.09 -13.85 -0.01
N TYR A 116 -19.84 -14.19 0.32
CA TYR A 116 -19.47 -15.56 0.70
C TYR A 116 -20.23 -16.06 1.95
N GLN A 117 -20.37 -15.22 2.98
CA GLN A 117 -21.12 -15.57 4.19
C GLN A 117 -22.60 -15.79 3.92
N GLU A 118 -23.21 -14.94 3.10
CA GLU A 118 -24.61 -15.05 2.70
C GLU A 118 -24.87 -16.35 1.92
N GLU A 119 -24.06 -16.66 0.91
CA GLU A 119 -24.20 -17.89 0.12
C GLU A 119 -23.94 -19.14 0.96
N HIS A 120 -22.93 -19.13 1.83
CA HIS A 120 -22.69 -20.26 2.72
C HIS A 120 -23.86 -20.51 3.67
N THR A 121 -24.43 -19.45 4.25
CA THR A 121 -25.60 -19.55 5.14
C THR A 121 -26.80 -20.11 4.40
N LYS A 122 -27.08 -19.62 3.20
CA LYS A 122 -28.16 -20.10 2.34
C LYS A 122 -28.05 -21.60 2.05
N ILE A 123 -26.85 -22.06 1.65
CA ILE A 123 -26.60 -23.48 1.37
C ILE A 123 -26.75 -24.31 2.65
N ALA A 124 -26.20 -23.86 3.77
CA ALA A 124 -26.29 -24.57 5.05
C ALA A 124 -27.74 -24.73 5.52
N THR A 125 -28.57 -23.68 5.38
CA THR A 125 -30.00 -23.74 5.71
C THR A 125 -30.74 -24.73 4.81
N GLN A 126 -30.51 -24.68 3.49
CA GLN A 126 -31.11 -25.64 2.55
C GLN A 126 -30.72 -27.08 2.87
N PHE A 127 -29.45 -27.33 3.17
CA PHE A 127 -28.97 -28.66 3.55
C PHE A 127 -29.61 -29.15 4.85
N SER A 128 -29.75 -28.27 5.86
CA SER A 128 -30.42 -28.61 7.12
C SER A 128 -31.89 -28.98 6.91
N HIS A 129 -32.62 -28.24 6.07
CA HIS A 129 -34.02 -28.57 5.76
C HIS A 129 -34.14 -29.95 5.12
N VAL A 130 -33.36 -30.24 4.09
CA VAL A 130 -33.36 -31.55 3.43
C VAL A 130 -32.98 -32.68 4.39
N SER A 131 -32.03 -32.42 5.30
CA SER A 131 -31.61 -33.41 6.31
C SER A 131 -32.71 -33.73 7.32
N ILE A 132 -33.52 -32.73 7.71
CA ILE A 132 -34.68 -32.91 8.59
C ILE A 132 -35.78 -33.69 7.86
N ASP A 133 -36.13 -33.29 6.63
CA ASP A 133 -37.17 -33.97 5.83
C ASP A 133 -36.85 -35.46 5.61
N LEU A 134 -35.56 -35.81 5.51
CA LEU A 134 -35.09 -37.20 5.42
C LEU A 134 -35.19 -37.96 6.74
N ALA A 135 -34.98 -37.28 7.87
CA ALA A 135 -35.06 -37.89 9.21
C ALA A 135 -36.51 -38.15 9.66
N GLU A 136 -37.47 -37.43 9.07
CA GLU A 136 -38.91 -37.58 9.32
C GLU A 136 -39.59 -38.66 8.45
N ARG A 137 -38.86 -39.28 7.52
CA ARG A 137 -39.31 -40.39 6.66
C ARG A 137 -38.81 -41.74 7.16
#